data_AF-A0A7X6YP29-F1
#
_entry.id   AF-A0A7X6YP29-F1
#
_cell.length_a   1.000
_cell.length_b   1.000
_cell.length_c   1.000
_cell.angle_alpha   90.00
_cell.angle_beta   90.00
_cell.angle_gamma   90.00
#
_symmetry.space_group_name_H-M   'P 1'
#
loop_
_entity.id
_entity.type
_entity.pdbx_description
1 polymer ?
#
loop_
_entity_poly.entity_id
_entity_poly.type
_entity_poly.pdbx_seq_one_letter_code
_entity_poly.pdbx_strand_id
1 'polypeptide(L)' 'GCGLCEEICPEVFHLADDGLAEVIADQVPEDVEDKALEAADSCPTQAITVEE' A
#
# COMPACT_ATOMS: atom_id res chain seq x y z
N GLY A 1 12.08 -2.35 -1.45
CA GLY A 1 10.74 -2.01 -1.94
C GLY A 1 10.86 -1.14 -3.18
N CYS A 2 9.86 -1.16 -4.06
CA CYS A 2 9.86 -0.33 -5.27
C CYS A 2 9.22 1.06 -5.05
N GLY A 3 8.48 1.27 -3.96
CA GLY A 3 7.82 2.55 -3.63
C GLY A 3 6.44 2.77 -4.27
N LEU A 4 6.02 1.92 -5.22
CA LEU A 4 4.75 2.11 -5.95
C LEU A 4 3.51 2.13 -5.05
N CYS A 5 3.51 1.38 -3.95
CA CYS A 5 2.38 1.35 -3.02
C CYS A 5 2.10 2.71 -2.36
N GLU A 6 3.17 3.42 -1.97
CA GLU A 6 3.06 4.79 -1.45
C GLU A 6 2.67 5.79 -2.54
N GLU A 7 3.12 5.60 -3.79
CA GLU A 7 2.69 6.48 -4.89
C GLU A 7 1.19 6.31 -5.24
N ILE A 8 0.68 5.08 -5.16
CA ILE A 8 -0.72 4.76 -5.49
C ILE A 8 -1.67 5.12 -4.34
N CYS A 9 -1.31 4.74 -3.10
CA CYS A 9 -2.15 4.95 -1.92
C CYS A 9 -1.32 5.42 -0.71
N PRO A 10 -0.83 6.68 -0.72
CA PRO A 10 -0.05 7.26 0.38
C PRO A 10 -0.85 7.41 1.68
N GLU A 11 -2.18 7.33 1.61
CA GLU A 11 -3.06 7.34 2.78
C GLU A 11 -2.92 6.06 3.63
N VAL A 12 -2.46 4.95 3.03
CA VAL A 12 -2.39 3.62 3.67
C VAL A 12 -0.97 3.08 3.72
N PHE A 13 -0.14 3.35 2.71
CA PHE A 13 1.21 2.80 2.61
C PHE A 13 2.28 3.90 2.64
N HIS A 14 3.39 3.60 3.30
CA HIS A 14 4.57 4.47 3.36
C HIS A 14 5.82 3.64 3.06
N LEU A 15 6.77 4.18 2.29
CA LEU A 15 8.08 3.55 2.10
C LEU A 15 9.06 4.09 3.15
N ALA A 16 9.42 3.27 4.12
CA ALA A 16 10.33 3.65 5.19
C ALA A 16 11.79 3.77 4.68
N ASP A 17 12.66 4.39 5.51
CA ASP A 17 14.07 4.63 5.21
C ASP A 17 14.90 3.33 5.02
N ASP A 18 14.41 2.20 5.53
CA ASP A 18 15.02 0.89 5.31
C ASP A 18 14.69 0.29 3.92
N GLY A 19 13.86 1.00 3.15
CA GLY A 19 13.40 0.63 1.82
C GLY A 19 12.28 -0.39 1.83
N LEU A 20 11.62 -0.65 2.96
CA LEU A 20 10.45 -1.52 3.06
C LEU A 20 9.15 -0.71 3.10
N ALA A 21 8.08 -1.32 2.60
CA ALA A 21 6.75 -0.72 2.67
C ALA A 21 6.14 -1.04 4.04
N GLU A 22 5.57 -0.02 4.67
CA GLU A 22 4.85 -0.11 5.94
C GLU A 22 3.40 0.35 5.74
N VAL A 23 2.48 -0.28 6.49
CA VAL A 23 1.09 0.14 6.55
C VAL A 23 0.95 1.18 7.67
N ILE A 24 0.50 2.38 7.31
CA ILE A 24 0.38 3.53 8.22
C ILE A 24 -1.06 3.83 8.66
N ALA A 25 -2.03 3.07 8.14
CA ALA A 25 -3.44 3.15 8.53
C ALA A 25 -3.90 1.81 9.12
N ASP A 26 -4.55 1.84 10.29
CA ASP A 26 -5.10 0.63 10.93
C ASP A 26 -6.25 0.01 10.12
N GLN A 27 -7.00 0.83 9.39
CA GLN A 27 -8.07 0.41 8.50
C GLN A 27 -7.99 1.21 7.20
N VAL A 28 -8.28 0.57 6.08
CA VAL A 28 -8.36 1.23 4.77
C VAL A 28 -9.62 2.11 4.76
N PRO A 29 -9.50 3.43 4.51
CA PRO A 29 -10.68 4.27 4.34
C PRO A 29 -11.47 3.87 3.09
N GLU A 30 -12.80 3.88 3.16
CA GLU A 30 -13.70 3.51 2.05
C GLU A 30 -13.40 4.31 0.76
N ASP A 31 -13.00 5.59 0.89
CA ASP A 31 -12.67 6.47 -0.24
C ASP A 31 -11.39 6.05 -1.00
N VAL A 32 -10.57 5.17 -0.42
CA VAL A 32 -9.28 4.74 -0.99
C VAL A 32 -9.14 3.21 -1.03
N GLU A 33 -10.21 2.45 -0.81
CA GLU A 33 -10.21 0.98 -0.92
C GLU A 33 -9.73 0.53 -2.30
N ASP A 34 -10.26 1.13 -3.38
CA ASP A 34 -9.84 0.83 -4.74
C ASP A 34 -8.34 1.09 -4.95
N LYS A 35 -7.81 2.19 -4.38
CA LYS A 35 -6.38 2.51 -4.46
C LYS A 35 -5.53 1.52 -3.67
N ALA A 36 -6.01 1.09 -2.50
CA ALA A 36 -5.29 0.11 -1.67
C ALA A 36 -5.20 -1.24 -2.38
N LEU A 37 -6.28 -1.67 -3.05
CA LEU A 37 -6.31 -2.86 -3.89
C LEU A 37 -5.37 -2.73 -5.11
N GLU A 38 -5.40 -1.59 -5.80
CA GLU A 38 -4.51 -1.31 -6.94
C GLU A 38 -3.04 -1.34 -6.53
N ALA A 39 -2.70 -0.77 -5.36
CA ALA A 39 -1.35 -0.79 -4.80
C ALA A 39 -0.87 -2.21 -4.51
N ALA A 40 -1.77 -3.08 -4.03
CA ALA A 40 -1.47 -4.48 -3.77
C ALA A 40 -1.23 -5.27 -5.07
N ASP A 41 -2.10 -5.09 -6.09
CA ASP A 41 -1.97 -5.77 -7.39
C ASP A 41 -0.73 -5.30 -8.17
N SER A 42 -0.41 -4.01 -8.08
CA SER A 42 0.77 -3.40 -8.71
C SER A 42 2.09 -3.77 -8.03
N CYS A 43 2.06 -4.43 -6.85
CA CYS A 43 3.25 -4.80 -6.13
C CYS A 43 4.01 -5.92 -6.89
N PRO A 44 5.22 -5.67 -7.44
CA PRO A 44 5.93 -6.65 -8.27
C PRO A 44 6.38 -7.88 -7.48
N THR A 45 6.42 -7.79 -6.15
CA THR A 45 6.79 -8.86 -5.24
C THR A 45 5.58 -9.45 -4.50
N GLN A 46 4.36 -8.98 -4.78
CA GLN A 46 3.13 -9.39 -4.11
C GLN A 46 3.25 -9.35 -2.58
N ALA A 47 3.94 -8.33 -2.06
CA ALA A 47 4.25 -8.21 -0.63
C ALA A 47 3.08 -7.64 0.20
N ILE A 48 2.03 -7.16 -0.48
CA ILE A 48 0.87 -6.49 0.12
C ILE A 48 -0.36 -7.37 -0.15
N THR A 49 -1.24 -7.48 0.83
CA THR A 49 -2.52 -8.18 0.73
C THR A 49 -3.58 -7.28 1.35
N VAL A 50 -4.75 -7.22 0.71
CA VAL A 50 -5.92 -6.49 1.22
C VAL A 50 -7.00 -7.53 1.47
N GLU A 51 -7.56 -7.53 2.68
CA GLU A 51 -8.64 -8.43 3.11
C GLU A 51 -9.89 -7.60 3.42
N GLU A 52 -11.07 -8.15 3.09
CA GLU A 52 -12.40 -7.54 3.32
C GLU A 52 -12.93 -7.76 4.75
#